data_AF-A0A5Q4H038-F1
#
_entry.id   AF-A0A5Q4H038-F1
#
_cell.length_a   1.000
_cell.length_b   1.000
_cell.length_c   1.000
_cell.angle_alpha   90.00
_cell.angle_beta   90.00
_cell.angle_gamma   90.00
#
_symmetry.space_group_name_H-M   'P 1'
#
loop_
_entity.id
_entity.type
_entity.pdbx_description
1 polymer ?
#
loop_
_entity_poly.entity_id
_entity_poly.type
_entity_poly.pdbx_seq_one_letter_code
_entity_poly.pdbx_strand_id
1 'polypeptide(L)'
;MSFAKWLMSLVSTRGKTLSMYRSGMAKANRRDYKGAIADYSAAIESPEIPPDVKAMAIYNRALAYSAIHQDDKAADDLATVLATPDLPENIRTAAHQRRERIRRRGEEDADA
;
A
#
# COMPACT_ATOMS: atom_id res chain seq x y z
N MET A 1 11.83 -13.32 31.60
CA MET A 1 11.34 -12.15 30.84
C MET A 1 9.82 -12.11 30.96
N SER A 2 9.23 -10.97 31.31
CA SER A 2 7.79 -10.89 31.64
C SER A 2 6.91 -10.85 30.38
N PHE A 3 5.85 -11.67 30.34
CA PHE A 3 4.81 -11.68 29.32
C PHE A 3 4.19 -10.28 29.11
N ALA A 4 4.08 -9.49 30.18
CA ALA A 4 3.60 -8.12 30.11
C ALA A 4 4.54 -7.20 29.30
N LYS A 5 5.86 -7.44 29.33
CA LYS A 5 6.84 -6.65 28.57
C LYS A 5 6.82 -7.01 27.07
N TRP A 6 6.56 -8.29 26.75
CA TRP A 6 6.28 -8.76 25.38
C TRP A 6 4.95 -8.19 24.85
N LEU A 7 3.89 -8.22 25.66
CA LEU A 7 2.57 -7.66 25.32
C LEU A 7 2.63 -6.14 25.11
N MET A 8 3.31 -5.40 26.00
CA MET A 8 3.51 -3.95 25.87
C MET A 8 4.35 -3.59 24.65
N SER A 9 5.37 -4.41 24.32
CA SER A 9 6.16 -4.26 23.09
C SER A 9 5.30 -4.43 21.83
N LEU A 10 4.40 -5.42 21.84
CA LEU A 10 3.42 -5.69 20.78
C LEU A 10 2.40 -4.56 20.61
N VAL A 11 1.93 -3.93 21.70
CA VAL A 11 0.99 -2.80 21.61
C VAL A 11 1.70 -1.53 21.12
N SER A 12 2.92 -1.27 21.58
CA SER A 12 3.71 -0.09 21.19
C SER A 12 4.14 -0.12 19.72
N THR A 13 4.42 -1.31 19.18
CA THR A 13 4.98 -1.46 17.83
C THR A 13 3.87 -1.45 16.74
N ARG A 14 2.65 -1.90 17.09
CA ARG A 14 1.43 -1.65 16.29
C ARG A 14 1.16 -0.16 16.06
N GLY A 15 1.32 0.66 17.10
CA GLY A 15 1.16 2.12 17.00
C GLY A 15 2.13 2.77 16.01
N LYS A 16 3.40 2.32 16.02
CA LYS A 16 4.43 2.78 15.08
C LYS A 16 4.07 2.46 13.63
N THR A 17 3.62 1.23 13.37
CA THR A 17 3.26 0.76 12.03
C THR A 17 2.06 1.51 11.45
N LEU A 18 1.03 1.72 12.26
CA LEU A 18 -0.12 2.54 11.86
C LEU A 18 0.27 4.00 11.63
N SER A 19 1.21 4.52 12.41
CA SER A 19 1.75 5.87 12.20
C SER A 19 2.49 6.00 10.87
N MET A 20 3.24 4.99 10.44
CA MET A 20 3.90 4.97 9.13
C MET A 20 2.87 5.00 8.00
N TYR A 21 1.84 4.15 8.06
CA TYR A 21 0.75 4.17 7.08
C TYR A 21 0.06 5.54 7.00
N ARG A 22 -0.26 6.15 8.15
CA ARG A 22 -0.86 7.50 8.22
C ARG A 22 0.06 8.58 7.68
N SER A 23 1.35 8.49 7.95
CA SER A 23 2.36 9.40 7.40
C SER A 23 2.42 9.29 5.87
N GLY A 24 2.39 8.06 5.32
CA GLY A 24 2.33 7.83 3.87
C GLY A 24 1.11 8.49 3.23
N MET A 25 -0.08 8.36 3.84
CA MET A 25 -1.29 9.05 3.37
C MET A 25 -1.15 10.57 3.38
N ALA A 26 -0.59 11.14 4.45
CA ALA A 26 -0.38 12.58 4.55
C ALA A 26 0.59 13.10 3.46
N LYS A 27 1.66 12.35 3.17
CA LYS A 27 2.62 12.68 2.11
C LYS A 27 1.99 12.55 0.72
N ALA A 28 1.23 11.49 0.46
CA ALA A 28 0.50 11.32 -0.80
C ALA A 28 -0.48 12.47 -1.06
N ASN A 29 -1.22 12.92 -0.03
CA ASN A 29 -2.12 14.08 -0.11
C ASN A 29 -1.37 15.38 -0.44
N ARG A 30 -0.10 15.49 -0.02
CA ARG A 30 0.80 16.61 -0.36
C ARG A 30 1.54 16.40 -1.68
N ARG A 31 1.20 15.36 -2.46
CA ARG A 31 1.87 14.93 -3.69
C ARG A 31 3.35 14.56 -3.53
N ASP A 32 3.80 14.33 -2.31
CA ASP A 32 5.10 13.71 -2.03
C ASP A 32 4.97 12.19 -2.21
N TYR A 33 4.88 11.76 -3.46
CA TYR A 33 4.67 10.36 -3.78
C TYR A 33 5.87 9.49 -3.42
N LYS A 34 7.10 10.00 -3.56
CA LYS A 34 8.32 9.26 -3.18
C LYS A 34 8.37 9.03 -1.67
N GLY A 35 8.10 10.07 -0.88
CA GLY A 35 8.01 9.94 0.57
C GLY A 35 6.85 9.06 1.02
N ALA A 36 5.71 9.12 0.33
CA ALA A 36 4.58 8.21 0.59
C ALA A 36 4.94 6.75 0.33
N ILE A 37 5.58 6.44 -0.80
CA ILE A 37 6.06 5.10 -1.15
C ILE A 37 6.99 4.54 -0.07
N ALA A 38 7.92 5.35 0.42
CA ALA A 38 8.85 4.95 1.48
C ALA A 38 8.10 4.58 2.77
N ASP A 39 7.17 5.42 3.21
CA ASP A 39 6.39 5.20 4.43
C ASP A 39 5.46 3.98 4.31
N TYR A 40 4.81 3.80 3.15
CA TYR A 40 3.98 2.62 2.91
C TYR A 40 4.82 1.35 2.90
N SER A 41 6.00 1.36 2.28
CA SER A 41 6.89 0.19 2.25
C SER A 41 7.34 -0.20 3.65
N ALA A 42 7.75 0.77 4.47
CA ALA A 42 8.10 0.54 5.87
C ALA A 42 6.92 -0.04 6.68
N ALA A 43 5.68 0.43 6.42
CA ALA A 43 4.50 -0.13 7.07
C ALA A 43 4.23 -1.58 6.64
N ILE A 44 4.34 -1.89 5.34
CA ILE A 44 4.09 -3.22 4.75
C ILE A 44 5.10 -4.27 5.24
N GLU A 45 6.36 -3.88 5.44
CA GLU A 45 7.44 -4.72 5.95
C GLU A 45 7.30 -5.06 7.44
N SER A 46 6.50 -4.28 8.18
CA SER A 46 6.26 -4.53 9.59
C SER A 46 5.47 -5.83 9.79
N PRO A 47 5.95 -6.78 10.61
CA PRO A 47 5.22 -8.02 10.90
C PRO A 47 3.96 -7.78 11.75
N GLU A 48 3.83 -6.60 12.36
CA GLU A 48 2.71 -6.25 13.24
C GLU A 48 1.61 -5.44 12.54
N ILE A 49 1.76 -5.17 11.24
CA ILE A 49 0.72 -4.48 10.49
C ILE A 49 -0.57 -5.31 10.49
N PRO A 50 -1.73 -4.72 10.85
CA PRO A 50 -3.01 -5.38 10.67
C PRO A 50 -3.22 -5.78 9.19
N PRO A 51 -3.73 -6.99 8.88
CA PRO A 51 -3.85 -7.45 7.49
C PRO A 51 -4.68 -6.53 6.58
N ASP A 52 -5.75 -5.96 7.12
CA ASP A 52 -6.60 -4.96 6.46
C ASP A 52 -5.82 -3.68 6.14
N VAL A 53 -5.07 -3.16 7.11
CA VAL A 53 -4.20 -1.99 6.93
C VAL A 53 -3.08 -2.30 5.93
N LYS A 54 -2.57 -3.53 5.91
CA LYS A 54 -1.56 -3.97 4.94
C LYS A 54 -2.09 -3.89 3.52
N ALA A 55 -3.29 -4.43 3.27
CA ALA A 55 -3.92 -4.36 1.95
C ALA A 55 -4.15 -2.91 1.51
N MET A 56 -4.61 -2.03 2.42
CA MET A 56 -4.77 -0.60 2.13
C MET A 56 -3.43 0.11 1.87
N ALA A 57 -2.37 -0.24 2.61
CA ALA A 57 -1.04 0.33 2.40
C ALA A 57 -0.46 -0.06 1.04
N ILE A 58 -0.61 -1.33 0.62
CA ILE A 58 -0.18 -1.81 -0.70
C ILE A 58 -0.99 -1.09 -1.80
N TYR A 59 -2.32 -1.00 -1.65
CA TYR A 59 -3.18 -0.28 -2.60
C TYR A 59 -2.77 1.19 -2.76
N ASN A 60 -2.55 1.90 -1.66
CA ASN A 60 -2.13 3.31 -1.72
C ASN A 60 -0.72 3.47 -2.29
N ARG A 61 0.18 2.50 -2.07
CA ARG A 61 1.50 2.48 -2.69
C ARG A 61 1.40 2.30 -4.20
N ALA A 62 0.52 1.45 -4.70
CA ALA A 62 0.24 1.36 -6.14
C ALA A 62 -0.22 2.70 -6.73
N LEU A 63 -1.11 3.42 -6.04
CA LEU A 63 -1.55 4.74 -6.49
C LEU A 63 -0.40 5.74 -6.54
N ALA A 64 0.47 5.75 -5.54
CA ALA A 64 1.64 6.61 -5.50
C ALA A 64 2.67 6.25 -6.59
N TYR A 65 2.91 4.96 -6.84
CA TYR A 65 3.76 4.50 -7.95
C TYR A 65 3.21 4.96 -9.30
N SER A 66 1.92 4.77 -9.54
CA SER A 66 1.30 5.18 -10.80
C SER A 66 1.27 6.70 -10.99
N ALA A 67 1.24 7.48 -9.90
CA ALA A 67 1.35 8.94 -9.96
C ALA A 67 2.74 9.45 -10.39
N ILE A 68 3.76 8.60 -10.29
CA ILE A 68 5.13 8.89 -10.75
C ILE A 68 5.54 8.03 -11.96
N HIS A 69 4.55 7.52 -12.72
CA HIS A 69 4.74 6.70 -13.92
C HIS A 69 5.56 5.40 -13.70
N GLN A 70 5.59 4.88 -12.46
CA GLN A 70 6.18 3.57 -12.16
C GLN A 70 5.10 2.49 -12.23
N ASP A 71 4.54 2.31 -13.41
CA ASP A 71 3.29 1.57 -13.55
C ASP A 71 3.41 0.05 -13.46
N ASP A 72 4.57 -0.50 -13.80
CA ASP A 72 4.88 -1.91 -13.54
C ASP A 72 4.76 -2.23 -12.05
N LYS A 73 5.40 -1.41 -11.21
CA LYS A 73 5.33 -1.55 -9.75
C LYS A 73 3.93 -1.34 -9.21
N ALA A 74 3.18 -0.41 -9.81
CA ALA A 74 1.78 -0.21 -9.44
C ALA A 74 0.92 -1.43 -9.81
N ALA A 75 1.15 -2.06 -10.96
CA ALA A 75 0.45 -3.27 -11.38
C ALA A 75 0.76 -4.46 -10.45
N ASP A 76 2.01 -4.61 -10.03
CA ASP A 76 2.45 -5.65 -9.08
C ASP A 76 1.78 -5.49 -7.71
N ASP A 77 1.75 -4.26 -7.17
CA ASP A 77 1.08 -3.96 -5.91
C ASP A 77 -0.44 -4.23 -6.02
N LEU A 78 -1.08 -3.86 -7.14
CA LEU A 78 -2.50 -4.13 -7.37
C LEU A 78 -2.80 -5.63 -7.49
N ALA A 79 -1.92 -6.40 -8.14
CA ALA A 79 -2.04 -7.85 -8.20
C ALA A 79 -1.96 -8.48 -6.79
N THR A 80 -1.05 -7.97 -5.95
CA THR A 80 -0.91 -8.39 -4.56
C THR A 80 -2.18 -8.09 -3.75
N VAL A 81 -2.78 -6.90 -3.91
CA VAL A 81 -4.04 -6.54 -3.25
C VAL A 81 -5.16 -7.50 -3.66
N LEU A 82 -5.32 -7.78 -4.96
CA LEU A 82 -6.38 -8.64 -5.48
C LEU A 82 -6.27 -10.10 -5.01
N ALA A 83 -5.06 -10.56 -4.69
CA ALA A 83 -4.81 -11.88 -4.12
C ALA A 83 -5.15 -11.98 -2.61
N THR A 84 -5.49 -10.87 -1.95
CA THR A 84 -5.83 -10.87 -0.52
C THR A 84 -7.22 -11.49 -0.29
N PRO A 85 -7.34 -12.55 0.53
CA PRO A 85 -8.64 -13.11 0.90
C PRO A 85 -9.49 -12.08 1.66
N ASP A 86 -10.82 -12.19 1.54
CA ASP A 86 -11.78 -11.35 2.25
C ASP A 86 -11.60 -9.83 2.06
N LEU A 87 -10.94 -9.43 0.97
CA LEU A 87 -10.78 -8.02 0.61
C LEU A 87 -12.16 -7.38 0.39
N PRO A 88 -12.46 -6.23 1.02
CA PRO A 88 -13.71 -5.51 0.80
C PRO A 88 -13.98 -5.26 -0.69
N GLU A 89 -15.21 -5.52 -1.13
CA GLU A 89 -15.57 -5.52 -2.56
C GLU A 89 -15.31 -4.18 -3.26
N ASN A 90 -15.48 -3.07 -2.54
CA ASN A 90 -15.15 -1.74 -3.03
C ASN A 90 -13.66 -1.57 -3.33
N ILE A 91 -12.79 -2.14 -2.50
CA ILE A 91 -11.33 -2.11 -2.71
C ILE A 91 -10.95 -3.02 -3.88
N ARG A 92 -11.54 -4.23 -3.95
CA ARG A 92 -11.36 -5.17 -5.05
C ARG A 92 -11.70 -4.51 -6.40
N THR A 93 -12.89 -3.91 -6.48
CA THR A 93 -13.37 -3.20 -7.68
C THR A 93 -12.42 -2.07 -8.06
N ALA A 94 -12.04 -1.22 -7.11
CA ALA A 94 -11.12 -0.10 -7.36
C ALA A 94 -9.74 -0.58 -7.83
N ALA A 95 -9.23 -1.68 -7.27
CA ALA A 95 -7.95 -2.27 -7.66
C ALA A 95 -7.99 -2.82 -9.10
N HIS A 96 -9.06 -3.54 -9.47
CA HIS A 96 -9.27 -4.01 -10.85
C HIS A 96 -9.31 -2.85 -11.85
N GLN A 97 -10.13 -1.83 -11.58
CA GLN A 97 -10.25 -0.66 -12.45
C GLN A 97 -8.91 0.06 -12.62
N ARG A 98 -8.15 0.21 -11.53
CA ARG A 98 -6.85 0.88 -11.57
C ARG A 98 -5.83 0.09 -12.39
N ARG A 99 -5.82 -1.25 -12.26
CA ARG A 99 -4.92 -2.14 -12.99
C ARG A 99 -5.21 -2.13 -14.48
N GLU A 100 -6.49 -2.13 -14.85
CA GLU A 100 -6.90 -2.04 -16.25
C GLU A 100 -6.52 -0.69 -16.88
N ARG A 101 -6.65 0.41 -16.13
CA ARG A 101 -6.18 1.72 -16.58
C ARG A 101 -4.66 1.73 -16.81
N ILE A 102 -3.90 1.07 -15.93
CA ILE A 102 -2.44 0.96 -16.07
C ILE A 102 -2.07 0.18 -17.34
N ARG A 103 -2.73 -0.96 -17.57
CA ARG A 103 -2.52 -1.79 -18.77
C ARG A 103 -2.72 -0.99 -20.04
N ARG A 104 -3.85 -0.28 -20.15
CA ARG A 104 -4.16 0.54 -21.34
C ARG A 104 -3.13 1.64 -21.60
N ARG A 105 -2.67 2.34 -20.56
CA ARG A 105 -1.63 3.35 -20.72
C ARG A 105 -0.32 2.75 -21.25
N GLY A 106 0.06 1.56 -20.76
CA GLY A 106 1.25 0.85 -21.26
C GLY A 106 1.12 0.40 -22.73
N GLU A 107 -0.10 0.07 -23.18
CA GLU A 107 -0.38 -0.24 -24.59
C GLU A 107 -0.29 1.01 -25.47
N GLU A 108 -0.88 2.12 -25.01
CA GLU A 108 -0.78 3.42 -25.69
C GLU A 108 0.68 3.89 -25.83
N ASP A 109 1.50 3.70 -24.79
CA ASP A 109 2.92 4.07 -24.80
C ASP A 109 3.78 3.14 -25.69
N ALA A 110 3.33 1.90 -25.93
CA ALA A 110 4.05 0.94 -26.77
C ALA A 110 3.79 1.14 -28.27
N ASP A 111 2.65 1.74 -28.62
CA ASP A 111 2.23 2.02 -30.00
C ASP A 111 2.66 3.42 -30.49
N ALA A 112 3.30 4.24 -29.63
CA ALA A 112 3.74 5.62 -29.91
C ALA A 112 5.22 5.72 -30.32
#